data_AF-A0A433UY34-F1
#
_entry.id   AF-A0A433UY34-F1
#
_cell.length_a   1.000
_cell.length_b   1.000
_cell.length_c   1.000
_cell.angle_alpha   90.00
_cell.angle_beta   90.00
_cell.angle_gamma   90.00
#
_symmetry.space_group_name_H-M   'P 1'
#
loop_
_entity.id
_entity.type
_entity.pdbx_description
1 polymer ?
#
loop_
_entity_poly.entity_id
_entity_poly.type
_entity_poly.pdbx_seq_one_letter_code
_entity_poly.pdbx_strand_id
1 'polypeptide(L)'
;MNSKNFQKLVTLANEHGINCHAAPEECLVASLPGYDDFLLAFTWSSTIEEEPSEYELIAISIQDITKQRLVAAWQIPTYLFSNVLRQAQMLVAAHIDFINHS
;
A
#
# COMPACT_ATOMS: atom_id res chain seq x y z
N MET A 1 -9.80 -3.73 -12.41
CA MET A 1 -10.37 -2.74 -11.48
C MET A 1 -11.07 -1.68 -12.34
N ASN A 2 -11.80 -0.73 -11.76
CA ASN A 2 -12.37 0.38 -12.53
C ASN A 2 -11.29 1.46 -12.69
N SER A 3 -11.02 1.92 -13.91
CA SER A 3 -10.07 3.02 -14.19
C SER A 3 -10.29 4.25 -13.29
N LYS A 4 -11.55 4.51 -12.89
CA LYS A 4 -11.90 5.56 -11.92
C LYS A 4 -11.30 5.33 -10.53
N ASN A 5 -11.31 4.09 -10.03
CA ASN A 5 -10.76 3.75 -8.71
C ASN A 5 -9.24 3.83 -8.71
N PHE A 6 -8.60 3.45 -9.82
CA PHE A 6 -7.16 3.66 -9.98
C PHE A 6 -6.79 5.15 -9.96
N GLN A 7 -7.55 6.00 -10.67
CA GLN A 7 -7.34 7.45 -10.64
C GLN A 7 -7.58 8.04 -9.24
N LYS A 8 -8.61 7.61 -8.52
CA LYS A 8 -8.82 7.99 -7.10
C LYS A 8 -7.61 7.64 -6.24
N LEU A 9 -7.07 6.43 -6.40
CA LEU A 9 -5.90 5.97 -5.66
C LEU A 9 -4.64 6.81 -5.96
N VAL A 10 -4.45 7.19 -7.22
CA VAL A 10 -3.36 8.07 -7.65
C VAL A 10 -3.48 9.43 -6.97
N THR A 11 -4.68 10.03 -6.99
CA THR A 11 -4.94 11.31 -6.31
C THR A 11 -4.63 11.22 -4.82
N LEU A 12 -5.13 10.19 -4.14
CA LEU A 12 -4.92 9.98 -2.71
C LEU A 12 -3.42 9.81 -2.36
N ALA A 13 -2.70 9.01 -3.14
CA ALA A 13 -1.27 8.81 -2.94
C ALA A 13 -0.49 10.14 -3.08
N ASN A 14 -0.82 10.94 -4.10
CA ASN A 14 -0.20 12.23 -4.34
C ASN A 14 -0.51 13.25 -3.23
N GLU A 15 -1.74 13.30 -2.72
CA GLU A 15 -2.15 14.16 -1.61
C GLU A 15 -1.33 13.90 -0.33
N HIS A 16 -0.90 12.65 -0.14
CA HIS A 16 -0.07 12.23 0.99
C HIS A 16 1.43 12.20 0.68
N GLY A 17 1.86 12.72 -0.48
CA GLY A 17 3.27 12.79 -0.88
C GLY A 17 3.92 11.43 -1.12
N ILE A 18 3.13 10.39 -1.41
CA ILE A 18 3.65 9.05 -1.71
C ILE A 18 3.93 9.00 -3.22
N ASN A 19 5.22 8.94 -3.57
CA ASN A 19 5.65 8.79 -4.96
C ASN A 19 5.39 7.36 -5.44
N CYS A 20 4.28 7.19 -6.13
CA CYS A 20 3.87 5.90 -6.69
C CYS A 20 4.22 5.78 -8.18
N HIS A 21 4.50 4.56 -8.60
CA HIS A 21 4.58 4.13 -9.98
C HIS A 21 3.41 3.18 -10.29
N ALA A 22 2.80 3.32 -11.46
CA ALA A 22 1.80 2.37 -11.92
C ALA A 22 2.45 1.02 -12.24
N ALA A 23 1.85 -0.06 -11.76
CA ALA A 23 2.22 -1.43 -12.08
C ALA A 23 1.12 -2.10 -12.92
N PRO A 24 1.42 -3.23 -13.60
CA PRO A 24 0.40 -4.06 -14.22
C PRO A 24 -0.72 -4.40 -13.21
N GLU A 25 -1.93 -4.62 -13.71
CA GLU A 25 -3.14 -4.88 -12.89
C GLU A 25 -3.73 -3.66 -12.15
N GLU A 26 -3.41 -2.44 -12.58
CA GLU A 26 -3.92 -1.19 -11.96
C GLU A 26 -3.56 -1.07 -10.47
N CYS A 27 -2.34 -1.50 -10.15
CA CYS A 27 -1.74 -1.37 -8.82
C CYS A 27 -0.82 -0.14 -8.78
N LEU A 28 -0.80 0.58 -7.66
CA LEU A 28 0.22 1.60 -7.40
C LEU A 28 1.31 1.01 -6.51
N VAL A 29 2.57 1.23 -6.90
CA VAL A 29 3.73 0.75 -6.17
C VAL A 29 4.59 1.92 -5.75
N ALA A 30 4.96 1.98 -4.48
CA ALA A 30 5.86 2.99 -3.94
C ALA A 30 7.05 2.34 -3.23
N SER A 31 8.21 2.99 -3.32
CA SER A 31 9.35 2.64 -2.45
C SER A 31 9.03 2.99 -1.00
N LEU A 32 9.47 2.14 -0.07
CA LEU A 32 9.35 2.44 1.35
C LEU A 32 10.55 3.29 1.82
N PRO A 33 10.35 4.55 2.28
CA PRO A 33 11.46 5.40 2.70
C PRO A 33 12.22 4.79 3.88
N GLY A 34 13.54 4.70 3.74
CA GLY A 34 14.44 4.09 4.72
C GLY A 34 14.57 2.57 4.61
N TYR A 35 13.83 1.93 3.70
CA TYR A 35 13.83 0.49 3.48
C TYR A 35 13.80 0.19 1.97
N ASP A 36 14.90 0.48 1.27
CA ASP A 36 14.98 0.42 -0.20
C ASP A 36 14.72 -0.98 -0.79
N ASP A 37 14.92 -2.02 0.02
CA ASP A 37 14.64 -3.42 -0.31
C ASP A 37 13.14 -3.79 -0.22
N PHE A 38 12.28 -2.84 0.13
CA PHE A 38 10.86 -3.07 0.35
C PHE A 38 9.99 -2.14 -0.52
N LEU A 39 8.97 -2.74 -1.14
CA LEU A 39 7.96 -2.03 -1.92
C LEU A 39 6.60 -2.08 -1.22
N LEU A 40 5.88 -0.96 -1.24
CA LEU A 40 4.47 -0.89 -0.90
C LEU A 40 3.65 -0.97 -2.18
N ALA A 41 2.63 -1.81 -2.18
CA ALA A 41 1.67 -1.91 -3.27
C ALA A 41 0.26 -1.60 -2.75
N PHE A 42 -0.50 -0.83 -3.52
CA PHE A 42 -1.85 -0.37 -3.19
C PHE A 42 -2.82 -0.79 -4.29
N THR A 43 -3.95 -1.38 -3.89
CA THR A 43 -5.06 -1.70 -4.78
C THR A 43 -6.39 -1.32 -4.14
N TRP A 44 -7.34 -0.87 -4.95
CA TRP A 44 -8.67 -0.52 -4.45
C TRP A 44 -9.48 -1.80 -4.24
N SER A 45 -10.00 -2.01 -3.03
CA SER A 45 -10.63 -3.27 -2.62
C SER A 45 -12.16 -3.26 -2.69
N SER A 46 -12.76 -2.36 -3.47
CA SER A 46 -14.23 -2.20 -3.52
C SER A 46 -14.91 -3.25 -4.41
N THR A 47 -15.83 -4.02 -3.84
CA THR A 47 -16.80 -4.87 -4.55
C THR A 47 -18.18 -4.21 -4.72
N ILE A 48 -18.41 -3.02 -4.17
CA ILE A 48 -19.74 -2.39 -4.12
C ILE A 48 -19.70 -1.07 -4.91
N GLU A 49 -20.49 -0.99 -5.99
CA GLU A 49 -20.57 0.15 -6.92
C GLU A 49 -21.54 1.26 -6.45
N GLU A 50 -22.13 1.15 -5.27
CA GLU A 50 -23.18 2.07 -4.80
C GLU A 50 -22.63 3.10 -3.80
N GLU A 51 -22.59 4.35 -4.27
CA GLU A 51 -22.24 5.62 -3.59
C GLU A 51 -20.85 5.75 -2.93
N PRO A 52 -20.24 6.96 -2.89
CA PRO A 52 -18.97 7.20 -2.22
C PRO A 52 -19.15 7.04 -0.71
N SER A 53 -18.97 5.80 -0.27
CA SER A 53 -18.98 5.41 1.12
C SER A 53 -17.62 5.76 1.76
N GLU A 54 -17.64 6.41 2.93
CA GLU A 54 -16.42 6.60 3.76
C GLU A 54 -15.74 5.28 4.16
N TYR A 55 -16.39 4.14 3.86
CA TYR A 55 -15.89 2.79 4.10
C TYR A 55 -15.26 2.15 2.86
N GLU A 56 -14.96 2.91 1.79
CA GLU A 56 -14.14 2.41 0.69
C GLU A 56 -12.81 1.85 1.25
N LEU A 57 -12.47 0.63 0.87
CA LEU A 57 -11.28 -0.07 1.36
C LEU A 57 -10.15 -0.04 0.35
N ILE A 58 -8.93 0.17 0.84
CA ILE A 58 -7.68 0.03 0.09
C ILE A 58 -6.96 -1.20 0.64
N ALA A 59 -6.64 -2.14 -0.23
CA ALA A 59 -5.72 -3.23 0.06
C ALA A 59 -4.28 -2.73 -0.08
N ILE A 60 -3.46 -3.04 0.92
CA ILE A 60 -2.05 -2.68 1.01
C ILE A 60 -1.25 -3.96 1.13
N SER A 61 -0.12 -4.03 0.44
CA SER A 61 0.85 -5.11 0.60
C SER A 61 2.27 -4.57 0.66
N ILE A 62 3.13 -5.27 1.40
CA ILE A 62 4.56 -4.99 1.48
C ILE A 62 5.32 -6.18 0.93
N GLN A 63 6.21 -5.94 -0.01
CA GLN A 63 7.04 -6.97 -0.63
C GLN A 63 8.52 -6.70 -0.34
N ASP A 64 9.23 -7.73 0.14
CA ASP A 64 10.70 -7.77 0.16
C ASP A 64 11.16 -8.18 -1.24
N ILE A 65 11.80 -7.28 -1.97
CA ILE A 65 12.23 -7.52 -3.35
C ILE A 65 13.50 -8.38 -3.43
N THR A 66 14.30 -8.39 -2.37
CA THR A 66 15.53 -9.19 -2.31
C THR A 66 15.20 -10.68 -2.21
N LYS A 67 14.08 -11.00 -1.55
CA LYS A 67 13.60 -12.37 -1.35
C LYS A 67 12.36 -12.72 -2.19
N GLN A 68 11.85 -11.77 -2.98
CA GLN A 68 10.60 -11.88 -3.73
C GLN A 68 9.43 -12.40 -2.86
N ARG A 69 9.31 -11.86 -1.64
CA ARG A 69 8.38 -12.40 -0.63
C ARG A 69 7.40 -11.33 -0.14
N LEU A 70 6.13 -11.73 -0.03
CA LEU A 70 5.12 -10.95 0.67
C LEU A 70 5.41 -10.95 2.18
N VAL A 71 5.64 -9.77 2.74
CA VAL A 71 5.92 -9.56 4.17
C VAL A 71 4.62 -9.42 4.95
N ALA A 72 3.73 -8.56 4.46
CA ALA A 72 2.42 -8.33 5.05
C ALA A 72 1.42 -7.85 4.00
N ALA A 73 0.15 -8.11 4.26
CA ALA A 73 -0.97 -7.55 3.52
C ALA A 73 -2.13 -7.27 4.47
N TRP A 74 -2.77 -6.12 4.31
CA TRP A 74 -3.93 -5.73 5.10
C TRP A 74 -4.83 -4.78 4.30
N GLN A 75 -6.00 -4.49 4.85
CA GLN A 75 -6.94 -3.52 4.29
C GLN A 75 -7.13 -2.37 5.26
N ILE A 76 -7.31 -1.17 4.73
CA ILE A 76 -7.70 0.00 5.51
C ILE A 76 -8.86 0.73 4.84
N PRO A 77 -9.68 1.44 5.62
CA PRO A 77 -10.51 2.51 5.08
C PRO A 77 -9.66 3.61 4.45
N THR A 78 -10.14 4.22 3.37
CA THR A 78 -9.47 5.33 2.66
C THR A 78 -9.11 6.50 3.58
N TYR A 79 -9.95 6.85 4.56
CA TYR A 79 -9.68 7.96 5.50
C TYR A 79 -8.48 7.71 6.43
N LEU A 80 -7.98 6.46 6.53
CA LEU A 80 -6.77 6.13 7.30
C LEU A 80 -5.49 6.13 6.46
N PHE A 81 -5.57 6.47 5.17
CA PHE A 81 -4.44 6.36 4.24
C PHE A 81 -3.22 7.20 4.64
N SER A 82 -3.44 8.34 5.31
CA SER A 82 -2.39 9.20 5.86
C SER A 82 -1.40 8.48 6.79
N ASN A 83 -1.84 7.39 7.44
CA ASN A 83 -1.01 6.65 8.41
C ASN A 83 -0.23 5.48 7.79
N VAL A 84 -0.47 5.17 6.51
CA VAL A 84 0.02 3.92 5.90
C VAL A 84 1.54 3.85 5.84
N LEU A 85 2.20 4.94 5.43
CA LEU A 85 3.66 4.97 5.30
C LEU A 85 4.34 4.62 6.62
N ARG A 86 3.88 5.26 7.71
CA ARG A 86 4.39 5.03 9.06
C ARG A 86 4.13 3.61 9.54
N GLN A 87 2.93 3.09 9.30
CA GLN A 87 2.59 1.71 9.68
C GLN A 87 3.47 0.70 8.93
N ALA A 88 3.69 0.91 7.63
CA ALA A 88 4.53 0.03 6.83
C ALA A 88 6.00 0.05 7.30
N GLN A 89 6.54 1.24 7.61
CA GLN A 89 7.90 1.36 8.17
C GLN A 89 8.04 0.62 9.50
N MET A 90 7.06 0.77 10.41
CA MET A 90 7.08 0.07 11.70
C MET A 90 7.01 -1.46 11.52
N LEU A 91 6.19 -1.94 10.57
CA LEU A 91 6.04 -3.35 10.30
C LEU A 91 7.33 -3.94 9.70
N VAL A 92 7.96 -3.25 8.75
CA VAL A 92 9.22 -3.67 8.15
C VAL A 92 10.35 -3.68 9.17
N ALA A 93 10.44 -2.66 10.03
CA ALA A 93 11.39 -2.63 11.14
C ALA A 93 11.26 -3.89 12.01
N ALA A 94 10.04 -4.19 12.46
CA ALA A 94 9.77 -5.37 13.28
C ALA A 94 10.08 -6.69 12.53
N HIS A 95 9.82 -6.74 11.23
CA HIS A 95 10.12 -7.92 10.40
C HIS A 95 11.63 -8.18 10.29
N ILE A 96 12.42 -7.12 10.06
CA ILE A 96 13.88 -7.22 9.99
C ILE A 96 14.46 -7.64 11.34
N ASP A 97 13.99 -7.01 12.43
CA ASP A 97 14.41 -7.36 13.79
C ASP A 97 14.12 -8.83 14.09
N PHE A 98 12.94 -9.31 13.72
CA PHE A 98 12.57 -10.72 13.88
C PHE A 98 13.52 -11.65 13.11
N ILE A 99 13.80 -11.36 11.84
CA ILE A 99 14.68 -12.21 11.01
C ILE A 99 16.12 -12.23 11.56
N ASN A 100 16.63 -11.10 12.01
CA ASN A 100 18.02 -11.00 12.49
C ASN A 100 18.24 -11.64 13.87
N HIS A 101 17.16 -11.89 14.63
CA HIS A 101 17.21 -12.49 15.96
C HIS A 101 16.54 -13.88 16.05
N SER A 102 16.14 -14.47 14.91
CA SER A 102 15.62 -15.84 14.79
C SER A 102 16.69 -16.81 14.31
#